data_AF-A0A9E1E062-F1
#
_entry.id   AF-A0A9E1E062-F1
#
_cell.length_a   1.000
_cell.length_b   1.000
_cell.length_c   1.000
_cell.angle_alpha   90.00
_cell.angle_beta   90.00
_cell.angle_gamma   90.00
#
_symmetry.space_group_name_H-M   'P 1'
#
loop_
_entity.id
_entity.type
_entity.pdbx_description
1 polymer ?
#
loop_
_entity_poly.entity_id
_entity_poly.type
_entity_poly.pdbx_seq_one_letter_code
_entity_poly.pdbx_strand_id
1 'polypeptide(L)' 'MLNDALEFACPWCGEINQVETEPGDAGQWVIQDCQVCCSPIEIRLPGPGQDEFTVRAEGN' A
#
# COMPACT_ATOMS: atom_id res chain seq x y z
N MET A 1 20.39 5.29 -4.40
CA MET A 1 19.39 4.40 -3.79
C MET A 1 18.06 5.04 -4.13
N LEU A 2 17.32 4.46 -5.07
CA LEU A 2 15.97 4.91 -5.42
C LEU A 2 15.06 3.87 -4.79
N ASN A 3 14.28 4.28 -3.79
CA ASN A 3 13.15 3.49 -3.31
C ASN A 3 12.03 3.68 -4.34
N ASP A 4 11.42 2.58 -4.78
CA ASP A 4 10.21 2.63 -5.59
C ASP A 4 9.02 2.79 -4.63
N ALA A 5 8.06 3.64 -4.99
CA ALA A 5 6.84 3.87 -4.21
C ALA A 5 5.62 3.75 -5.11
N LEU A 6 4.54 3.19 -4.55
CA LEU A 6 3.26 3.03 -5.24
C LEU A 6 2.24 4.03 -4.69
N GLU A 7 1.49 4.68 -5.57
CA GLU A 7 0.41 5.61 -5.23
C GLU A 7 -0.94 4.92 -5.22
N PHE A 8 -1.77 5.20 -4.22
CA PHE A 8 -3.11 4.64 -4.10
C PHE A 8 -4.08 5.56 -3.38
N ALA A 9 -5.38 5.40 -3.64
CA ALA A 9 -6.42 6.13 -2.93
C ALA A 9 -6.79 5.40 -1.63
N CYS A 10 -6.87 6.14 -0.52
CA CYS A 10 -7.32 5.62 0.76
C CYS A 10 -8.77 5.10 0.64
N PRO A 11 -9.05 3.84 1.03
CA PRO A 11 -10.40 3.27 0.93
C PRO A 11 -11.39 3.89 1.91
N TRP A 12 -10.91 4.65 2.90
CA TRP A 12 -11.72 5.32 3.91
C TRP A 12 -12.14 6.73 3.52
N CYS A 13 -11.17 7.60 3.20
CA CYS A 13 -11.41 9.02 2.94
C CYS A 13 -11.17 9.46 1.48
N GLY A 14 -10.59 8.60 0.65
CA GLY A 14 -10.25 8.89 -0.75
C GLY A 14 -8.93 9.63 -0.98
N GLU A 15 -8.19 9.98 0.07
CA GLU A 15 -6.91 10.69 -0.05
C GLU A 15 -5.84 9.86 -0.78
N ILE A 16 -4.98 10.50 -1.58
CA ILE A 16 -3.88 9.82 -2.25
C ILE A 16 -2.74 9.59 -1.25
N ASN A 17 -2.38 8.33 -1.06
CA ASN A 17 -1.31 7.88 -0.18
C ASN A 17 -0.23 7.16 -1.01
N GLN A 18 0.93 6.98 -0.40
CA GLN A 18 2.07 6.28 -1.00
C GLN A 18 2.55 5.17 -0.07
N VAL A 19 2.92 4.03 -0.64
CA VAL A 19 3.57 2.92 0.07
C VAL A 19 4.94 2.69 -0.56
N GLU A 20 5.98 2.60 0.27
CA GLU A 20 7.32 2.25 -0.18
C GLU A 20 7.40 0.76 -0.48
N THR A 21 8.12 0.40 -1.54
CA THR A 21 8.36 -0.98 -1.92
C THR A 21 9.86 -1.26 -1.95
N GLU A 22 10.29 -2.24 -1.17
CA GLU A 22 11.65 -2.76 -1.22
C GLU A 22 11.65 -4.16 -1.86
N PRO A 23 12.77 -4.58 -2.49
CA PRO A 23 12.87 -5.92 -3.08
C PRO A 23 12.56 -7.07 -2.12
N GLY A 24 12.75 -6.86 -0.81
CA GLY A 24 12.44 -7.85 0.23
C GLY A 24 10.95 -7.99 0.55
N ASP A 25 10.14 -6.98 0.19
CA ASP A 25 8.72 -6.90 0.57
C ASP A 25 7.79 -7.38 -0.54
N ALA A 26 8.34 -7.86 -1.65
CA ALA A 26 7.58 -8.33 -2.79
C ALA A 26 6.58 -9.43 -2.38
N GLY A 27 5.29 -9.19 -2.67
CA GLY A 27 4.20 -10.10 -2.34
C GLY A 27 3.76 -10.12 -0.87
N GLN A 28 4.38 -9.31 0.00
CA GLN A 28 4.00 -9.20 1.40
C GLN A 28 2.73 -8.36 1.59
N TRP A 29 2.07 -8.60 2.72
CA TRP A 29 1.01 -7.73 3.22
C TRP A 29 1.60 -6.72 4.20
N VAL A 30 1.30 -5.45 3.99
CA VAL A 30 1.69 -4.35 4.87
C VAL A 30 0.45 -3.62 5.36
N ILE A 31 0.54 -3.10 6.59
CA ILE A 31 -0.50 -2.25 7.16
C ILE A 31 0.10 -0.85 7.31
N GLN A 32 -0.57 0.14 6.75
CA GLN A 32 -0.18 1.54 6.83
C GLN A 32 -1.40 2.40 7.15
N ASP A 33 -1.23 3.37 8.05
CA ASP A 33 -2.28 4.34 8.33
C ASP A 33 -2.36 5.42 7.25
N CYS A 34 -3.56 5.85 6.92
CA CYS A 34 -3.76 7.01 6.05
C CYS A 34 -3.11 8.27 6.66
N GLN A 35 -2.37 9.03 5.86
CA GLN A 35 -1.71 10.27 6.30
C GLN A 35 -2.68 11.41 6.69
N VAL A 36 -3.96 11.29 6.31
CA VAL A 36 -5.00 12.31 6.58
C VAL A 36 -6.03 11.83 7.59
N CYS A 37 -6.63 10.65 7.41
CA CYS A 37 -7.70 10.17 8.29
C CYS A 37 -7.24 9.18 9.36
N CYS A 38 -5.95 8.82 9.39
CA CYS A 38 -5.34 7.90 10.36
C CYS A 38 -6.06 6.54 10.47
N SER A 39 -6.76 6.11 9.43
CA SER A 39 -7.43 4.81 9.39
C SER A 39 -6.49 3.75 8.81
N PRO A 40 -6.45 2.52 9.36
CA PRO A 40 -5.55 1.47 8.92
C PRO A 40 -5.93 0.95 7.53
N ILE A 41 -4.93 0.77 6.68
CA ILE A 41 -5.07 0.29 5.30
C ILE A 41 -4.20 -0.94 5.13
N GLU A 42 -4.80 -2.03 4.67
CA GLU A 42 -4.08 -3.24 4.29
C GLU A 42 -3.71 -3.17 2.80
N ILE A 43 -2.43 -3.39 2.50
CA ILE A 43 -1.89 -3.30 1.16
C ILE A 43 -1.13 -4.58 0.86
N ARG A 44 -1.44 -5.24 -0.26
CA ARG A 44 -0.65 -6.35 -0.78
C ARG A 44 0.30 -5.85 -1.85
N LEU A 45 1.59 -5.86 -1.55
CA LEU A 45 2.62 -5.39 -2.47
C LEU A 45 2.73 -6.33 -3.69
N PRO A 46 3.11 -5.81 -4.87
CA PRO A 46 3.31 -6.64 -6.05
C PRO A 46 4.37 -7.71 -5.78
N GLY A 47 4.11 -8.92 -6.28
CA GLY A 47 5.09 -10.00 -6.26
C GLY A 47 6.10 -9.89 -7.42
N PRO A 48 7.17 -10.71 -7.42
CA PRO A 48 8.09 -10.76 -8.55
C PRO A 48 7.36 -11.10 -9.85
N GLY A 49 7.46 -10.22 -10.86
CA GLY A 49 6.79 -10.38 -12.15
C GLY A 49 5.29 -10.05 -12.14
N GLN A 50 4.79 -9.36 -11.11
CA GLN A 50 3.44 -8.81 -11.05
C GLN A 50 3.54 -7.29 -10.91
N ASP A 51 2.74 -6.56 -11.68
CA ASP A 51 2.67 -5.09 -11.59
C ASP A 51 1.46 -4.61 -10.76
N GLU A 52 0.53 -5.53 -10.45
CA GLU A 52 -0.69 -5.19 -9.74
C GLU A 52 -0.53 -5.39 -8.23
N PHE A 53 -1.02 -4.42 -7.48
CA PHE A 53 -1.11 -4.46 -6.02
C PHE A 53 -2.57 -4.30 -5.59
N THR A 54 -2.86 -4.69 -4.35
CA THR A 54 -4.22 -4.63 -3.81
C THR A 54 -4.26 -3.71 -2.61
N VAL A 55 -5.30 -2.88 -2.50
CA VAL A 55 -5.54 -2.00 -1.36
C VAL A 55 -6.93 -2.28 -0.80
N ARG A 56 -7.03 -2.42 0.52
CA ARG A 56 -8.30 -2.59 1.22
C ARG A 56 -8.30 -1.92 2.59
N ALA A 57 -9.49 -1.59 3.05
CA ALA A 57 -9.72 -1.20 4.44
C ALA A 57 -9.44 -2.41 5.35
N GLU A 58 -8.65 -2.24 6.42
CA GLU A 58 -8.44 -3.29 7.41
C GLU A 58 -9.79 -3.65 8.08
N GLY A 59 -10.07 -4.95 8.19
CA GLY A 59 -11.30 -5.46 8.82
C GLY A 59 -12.56 -5.51 7.94
N ASN A 60 -12.44 -5.44 6.60
CA ASN A 60 -13.55 -5.62 5.65
C ASN A 60 -13.44 -6.90 4.79
#